data_AF-A0A939DCH6-F1
#
_entry.id   AF-A0A939DCH6-F1
#
_cell.length_a   1.000
_cell.length_b   1.000
_cell.length_c   1.000
_cell.angle_alpha   90.00
_cell.angle_beta   90.00
_cell.angle_gamma   90.00
#
_symmetry.space_group_name_H-M   'P 1'
#
loop_
_entity.id
_entity.type
_entity.pdbx_description
1 polymer ?
#
loop_
_entity_poly.entity_id
_entity_poly.type
_entity_poly.pdbx_seq_one_letter_code
_entity_poly.pdbx_strand_id
1 'polypeptide(L)'
;MSQRALSALTLGMALLLGVLMAGTLALATVDLDRMQRLAAERYGQQTAATVAEWRKLIDDITPLPDAEKLSRVNRFFNERVVWKQDAEIWRQNDYWATPLETLGRGLGDCEDFSVAKYMTLLLAGVEIEKLRITYVKAQMGGAYSKVFEAHMVLAYYASPAADPDVLDNMIDEIRPASRRPDLKPVFGFNSQGLWVRGAVAPATRNPGAKLSRWRDLLQRMAADGLG
;
A
#
# COMPACT_ATOMS: atom_id res chain seq x y z
N MET A 1 48.56 -1.09 51.69
CA MET A 1 47.70 -0.12 50.95
C MET A 1 47.13 -0.85 49.75
N SER A 2 45.83 -1.17 49.82
CA SER A 2 45.17 -2.21 49.03
C SER A 2 44.70 -1.72 47.66
N GLN A 3 44.86 -2.58 46.64
CA GLN A 3 44.34 -2.49 45.26
C GLN A 3 42.82 -2.25 45.12
N ARG A 4 42.07 -2.09 46.22
CA ARG A 4 40.61 -1.90 46.23
C ARG A 4 40.15 -0.47 45.89
N ALA A 5 41.07 0.50 45.84
CA ALA A 5 40.71 1.91 45.63
C ALA A 5 40.65 2.35 44.16
N LEU A 6 41.30 1.63 43.22
CA LEU A 6 41.27 2.00 41.80
C LEU A 6 40.03 1.47 41.05
N SER A 7 39.32 0.49 41.60
CA SER A 7 38.14 -0.13 40.95
C SER A 7 36.87 0.72 41.08
N ALA A 8 36.85 1.69 41.98
CA ALA A 8 35.65 2.47 42.29
C ALA A 8 35.49 3.71 41.38
N LEU A 9 36.57 4.20 40.76
CA LEU A 9 36.52 5.38 39.88
C LEU A 9 36.21 5.04 38.41
N THR A 10 36.38 3.80 37.98
CA THR A 10 36.00 3.37 36.61
C THR A 10 34.54 2.97 36.50
N LEU A 11 33.88 2.60 37.60
CA LEU A 11 32.44 2.26 37.61
C LEU A 11 31.53 3.50 37.61
N GLY A 12 31.99 4.64 38.14
CA GLY A 12 31.21 5.88 38.20
C GLY A 12 31.10 6.63 36.86
N MET A 13 32.07 6.44 35.95
CA MET A 13 32.05 7.07 34.62
C MET A 13 31.39 6.20 33.55
N ALA A 14 31.22 4.90 33.82
CA ALA A 14 30.46 4.00 32.96
C ALA A 14 28.93 4.16 33.14
N LEU A 15 28.47 4.71 34.27
CA LEU A 15 27.04 4.90 34.53
C LEU A 15 26.46 6.21 33.96
N LEU A 16 27.31 7.16 33.55
CA LEU A 16 26.89 8.45 32.96
C LEU A 16 26.89 8.46 31.43
N LEU A 17 27.43 7.43 30.78
CA LEU A 17 27.32 7.22 29.32
C LEU A 17 26.15 6.31 28.93
N GLY A 18 25.47 5.70 29.90
CA GLY A 18 24.35 4.78 29.67
C GLY A 18 22.98 5.44 29.50
N VAL A 19 22.87 6.78 29.47
CA VAL A 19 21.58 7.49 29.54
C VAL A 19 21.16 8.18 28.23
N LEU A 20 21.94 8.14 27.14
CA LEU A 20 21.60 8.89 25.90
C LEU A 20 21.51 8.05 24.62
N MET A 21 21.03 6.81 24.73
CA MET A 21 20.45 6.11 23.58
C MET A 21 19.10 5.48 23.93
N ALA A 22 18.23 6.25 24.57
CA ALA A 22 16.81 6.12 24.29
C ALA A 22 16.60 6.71 22.89
N GLY A 23 16.97 5.94 21.86
CA GLY A 23 16.53 6.23 20.51
C GLY A 23 15.02 6.18 20.54
N THR A 24 14.38 7.35 20.57
CA THR A 24 13.00 7.47 20.16
C THR A 24 12.97 6.93 18.73
N LEU A 25 12.52 5.69 18.57
CA LEU A 25 11.90 5.29 17.32
C LEU A 25 10.75 6.28 17.15
N ALA A 26 11.03 7.37 16.44
CA ALA A 26 9.97 8.15 15.84
C ALA A 26 9.23 7.12 15.01
N LEU A 27 8.04 6.71 15.48
CA LEU A 27 7.04 6.13 14.61
C LEU A 27 6.98 7.10 13.45
N ALA A 28 7.46 6.67 12.29
CA ALA A 28 7.52 7.54 11.15
C ALA A 28 6.07 7.96 10.87
N THR A 29 5.80 9.23 11.13
CA THR A 29 4.49 9.82 10.96
C THR A 29 4.36 10.14 9.50
N VAL A 30 3.23 9.76 8.90
CA VAL A 30 2.89 10.13 7.53
C VAL A 30 3.09 11.64 7.35
N ASP A 31 3.93 12.03 6.39
CA ASP A 31 4.29 13.40 6.07
C ASP A 31 3.79 13.76 4.67
N LEU A 32 2.49 14.07 4.58
CA LEU A 32 1.85 14.45 3.32
C LEU A 32 2.32 15.82 2.80
N ASP A 33 2.85 16.69 3.68
CA ASP A 33 3.44 17.96 3.27
C ASP A 33 4.74 17.71 2.48
N ARG A 34 5.57 16.77 2.94
CA ARG A 34 6.75 16.31 2.18
C ARG A 34 6.34 15.69 0.86
N MET A 35 5.33 14.82 0.85
CA MET A 35 4.88 14.21 -0.41
C MET A 35 4.48 15.28 -1.43
N GLN A 36 3.71 16.29 -1.01
CA GLN A 36 3.29 17.37 -1.90
C GLN A 36 4.48 18.21 -2.43
N ARG A 37 5.51 18.45 -1.61
CA ARG A 37 6.76 19.09 -2.07
C ARG A 37 7.49 18.22 -3.09
N LEU A 38 7.66 16.94 -2.80
CA LEU A 38 8.29 15.98 -3.72
C LEU A 38 7.52 15.86 -5.05
N ALA A 39 6.19 15.96 -5.01
CA ALA A 39 5.36 16.00 -6.20
C ALA A 39 5.69 17.21 -7.09
N ALA A 40 5.79 18.40 -6.50
CA ALA A 40 6.19 19.61 -7.22
C ALA A 40 7.59 19.49 -7.81
N GLU A 41 8.55 18.95 -7.05
CA GLU A 41 9.95 18.82 -7.43
C GLU A 41 10.15 17.79 -8.56
N ARG A 42 9.47 16.64 -8.50
CA ARG A 42 9.70 15.52 -9.42
C ARG A 42 8.80 15.55 -10.66
N TYR A 43 7.59 16.10 -10.53
CA TYR A 43 6.56 16.02 -11.57
C TYR A 43 5.90 17.38 -11.91
N GLY A 44 6.20 18.44 -11.16
CA GLY A 44 5.70 19.79 -11.41
C GLY A 44 4.44 20.16 -10.61
N GLN A 45 4.03 21.43 -10.74
CA GLN A 45 2.97 22.03 -9.92
C GLN A 45 1.60 21.39 -10.11
N GLN A 46 1.31 20.87 -11.30
CA GLN A 46 0.04 20.17 -11.55
C GLN A 46 -0.07 18.91 -10.68
N THR A 47 1.00 18.11 -10.59
CA THR A 47 1.00 16.92 -9.73
C THR A 47 0.93 17.29 -8.26
N ALA A 48 1.58 18.38 -7.84
CA ALA A 48 1.45 18.88 -6.47
C ALA A 48 -0.01 19.24 -6.12
N ALA A 49 -0.74 19.85 -7.07
CA ALA A 49 -2.18 20.09 -6.91
C ALA A 49 -2.98 18.78 -6.82
N THR A 50 -2.67 17.78 -7.66
CA THR A 50 -3.30 16.45 -7.57
C THR A 50 -3.03 15.77 -6.22
N VAL A 51 -1.84 15.90 -5.66
CA VAL A 51 -1.50 15.37 -4.33
C VAL A 51 -2.26 16.13 -3.22
N ALA A 52 -2.44 17.45 -3.37
CA ALA A 52 -3.28 18.22 -2.46
C ALA A 52 -4.75 17.78 -2.51
N GLU A 53 -5.29 17.49 -3.70
CA GLU A 53 -6.63 16.91 -3.86
C GLU A 53 -6.74 15.52 -3.23
N TRP A 54 -5.71 14.68 -3.41
CA TRP A 54 -5.65 13.35 -2.79
C TRP A 54 -5.61 13.43 -1.26
N ARG A 55 -4.83 14.36 -0.69
CA ARG A 55 -4.84 14.63 0.75
C ARG A 55 -6.24 15.06 1.22
N LYS A 56 -6.87 15.99 0.50
CA LYS A 56 -8.23 16.43 0.81
C LYS A 56 -9.23 15.26 0.75
N LEU A 57 -9.10 14.35 -0.22
CA LEU A 57 -9.92 13.14 -0.27
C LEU A 57 -9.77 12.32 1.02
N ILE A 58 -8.54 12.06 1.47
CA ILE A 58 -8.28 11.29 2.71
C ILE A 58 -8.98 11.94 3.89
N ASP A 59 -8.81 13.26 4.07
CA ASP A 59 -9.44 14.01 5.15
C ASP A 59 -10.98 13.92 5.08
N ASP A 60 -11.55 14.10 3.89
CA ASP A 60 -13.00 14.09 3.66
C ASP A 60 -13.63 12.70 3.89
N ILE A 61 -12.91 11.62 3.60
CA ILE A 61 -13.44 10.25 3.73
C ILE A 61 -13.16 9.61 5.09
N THR A 62 -12.17 10.09 5.85
CA THR A 62 -11.80 9.56 7.17
C THR A 62 -12.99 9.37 8.12
N PRO A 63 -13.94 10.34 8.27
CA PRO A 63 -15.07 10.18 9.17
C PRO A 63 -16.20 9.29 8.62
N LEU A 64 -16.10 8.82 7.37
CA LEU A 64 -17.18 8.09 6.70
C LEU A 64 -17.17 6.58 7.05
N PRO A 65 -18.30 5.87 6.85
CA PRO A 65 -18.31 4.42 6.88
C PRO A 65 -17.42 3.79 5.80
N ASP A 66 -16.90 2.60 6.07
CA ASP A 66 -15.97 1.89 5.16
C ASP A 66 -16.51 1.80 3.72
N ALA A 67 -17.79 1.46 3.53
CA ALA A 67 -18.39 1.37 2.19
C ALA A 67 -18.25 2.66 1.37
N GLU A 68 -18.40 3.83 1.99
CA GLU A 68 -18.24 5.11 1.30
C GLU A 68 -16.78 5.48 1.06
N LYS A 69 -15.88 5.11 2.00
CA LYS A 69 -14.43 5.20 1.77
C LYS A 69 -14.04 4.40 0.53
N LEU A 70 -14.48 3.15 0.43
CA LEU A 70 -14.18 2.27 -0.71
C LEU A 70 -14.65 2.89 -2.03
N SER A 71 -15.91 3.35 -2.09
CA SER A 71 -16.49 3.94 -3.30
C SER A 71 -15.74 5.19 -3.76
N ARG A 72 -15.44 6.10 -2.83
CA ARG A 72 -14.75 7.37 -3.11
C ARG A 72 -13.29 7.15 -3.54
N VAL A 73 -12.60 6.21 -2.89
CA VAL A 73 -11.22 5.83 -3.26
C VAL A 73 -11.18 5.13 -4.62
N ASN A 74 -12.09 4.18 -4.87
CA ASN A 74 -12.13 3.47 -6.15
C ASN A 74 -12.32 4.43 -7.32
N ARG A 75 -13.31 5.34 -7.19
CA ARG A 75 -13.59 6.36 -8.18
C ARG A 75 -12.40 7.31 -8.41
N PHE A 76 -11.79 7.80 -7.34
CA PHE A 76 -10.71 8.79 -7.44
C PHE A 76 -9.56 8.31 -8.33
N PHE A 77 -9.10 7.07 -8.14
CA PHE A 77 -8.00 6.52 -8.94
C PHE A 77 -8.44 6.08 -10.34
N ASN A 78 -9.63 5.48 -10.48
CA ASN A 78 -10.14 5.07 -11.79
C ASN A 78 -10.37 6.26 -12.75
N GLU A 79 -10.69 7.44 -12.22
CA GLU A 79 -10.85 8.66 -13.03
C GLU A 79 -9.53 9.38 -13.36
N ARG A 80 -8.50 9.22 -12.52
CA ARG A 80 -7.25 10.01 -12.62
C ARG A 80 -6.08 9.26 -13.24
N VAL A 81 -6.13 7.94 -13.23
CA VAL A 81 -5.03 7.09 -13.71
C VAL A 81 -5.51 6.38 -14.98
N VAL A 82 -4.73 6.50 -16.04
CA VAL A 82 -4.97 5.76 -17.28
C VAL A 82 -4.17 4.47 -17.23
N TRP A 83 -4.84 3.34 -17.51
CA TRP A 83 -4.19 2.05 -17.55
C TRP A 83 -3.14 2.00 -18.67
N LYS A 84 -1.90 1.64 -18.31
CA LYS A 84 -0.77 1.44 -19.23
C LYS A 84 0.20 0.42 -18.65
N GLN A 85 0.86 -0.35 -19.50
CA GLN A 85 1.84 -1.35 -19.06
C GLN A 85 3.17 -0.70 -18.63
N ASP A 86 3.88 -1.33 -17.70
CA ASP A 86 5.19 -0.85 -17.23
C ASP A 86 6.26 -0.72 -18.30
N ALA A 87 6.20 -1.55 -19.35
CA ALA A 87 7.12 -1.44 -20.48
C ALA A 87 6.94 -0.09 -21.23
N GLU A 88 5.73 0.48 -21.20
CA GLU A 88 5.43 1.80 -21.74
C GLU A 88 5.81 2.91 -20.74
N ILE A 89 5.47 2.75 -19.45
CA ILE A 89 5.64 3.79 -18.43
C ILE A 89 7.09 3.89 -17.94
N TRP A 90 7.65 2.76 -17.50
CA TRP A 90 8.89 2.67 -16.74
C TRP A 90 10.05 2.05 -17.53
N ARG A 91 9.78 1.55 -18.75
CA ARG A 91 10.75 0.78 -19.56
C ARG A 91 11.28 -0.45 -18.82
N GLN A 92 10.44 -1.02 -17.97
CA GLN A 92 10.71 -2.21 -17.18
C GLN A 92 9.61 -3.24 -17.43
N ASN A 93 9.90 -4.51 -17.18
CA ASN A 93 8.90 -5.55 -17.39
C ASN A 93 7.78 -5.51 -16.35
N ASP A 94 8.10 -5.06 -15.13
CA ASP A 94 7.19 -5.11 -13.97
C ASP A 94 7.81 -4.29 -12.82
N TYR A 95 7.16 -3.18 -12.48
CA TYR A 95 7.58 -2.11 -11.59
C TYR A 95 6.39 -1.58 -10.79
N TRP A 96 6.36 -1.87 -9.49
CA TRP A 96 5.25 -1.44 -8.64
C TRP A 96 5.43 0.03 -8.25
N ALA A 97 4.57 0.92 -8.70
CA ALA A 97 4.67 2.34 -8.43
C ALA A 97 4.13 2.71 -7.02
N THR A 98 4.74 3.72 -6.40
CA THR A 98 4.20 4.36 -5.19
C THR A 98 2.97 5.20 -5.55
N PRO A 99 2.08 5.53 -4.58
CA PRO A 99 0.97 6.45 -4.85
C PRO A 99 1.43 7.79 -5.44
N LEU A 100 2.60 8.31 -5.03
CA LEU A 100 3.16 9.53 -5.60
C LEU A 100 3.59 9.34 -7.06
N GLU A 101 4.24 8.22 -7.37
CA GLU A 101 4.65 7.89 -8.74
C GLU A 101 3.44 7.70 -9.68
N THR A 102 2.42 6.96 -9.22
CA THR A 102 1.17 6.75 -9.97
C THR A 102 0.47 8.09 -10.26
N LEU A 103 0.29 8.94 -9.24
CA LEU A 103 -0.31 10.27 -9.42
C LEU A 103 0.58 11.21 -10.25
N GLY A 104 1.90 11.08 -10.13
CA GLY A 104 2.87 11.88 -10.88
C GLY A 104 2.91 11.60 -12.37
N ARG A 105 2.65 10.35 -12.76
CA ARG A 105 2.53 9.96 -14.16
C ARG A 105 1.10 10.10 -14.68
N GLY A 106 0.09 9.94 -13.81
CA GLY A 106 -1.29 9.74 -14.22
C GLY A 106 -1.49 8.44 -15.00
N LEU A 107 -0.53 7.52 -14.90
CA LEU A 107 -0.47 6.24 -15.60
C LEU A 107 -0.10 5.16 -14.58
N GLY A 108 -0.61 3.95 -14.77
CA GLY A 108 -0.23 2.78 -13.99
C GLY A 108 -0.88 1.52 -14.54
N ASP A 109 -0.40 0.35 -14.11
CA ASP A 109 -1.06 -0.93 -14.39
C ASP A 109 -1.82 -1.46 -13.16
N CYS A 110 -2.20 -2.73 -13.14
CA CYS A 110 -3.17 -3.23 -12.17
C CYS A 110 -2.72 -3.16 -10.70
N GLU A 111 -1.43 -3.39 -10.42
CA GLU A 111 -0.86 -3.27 -9.09
C GLU A 111 -0.83 -1.83 -8.60
N ASP A 112 -0.53 -0.87 -9.48
CA ASP A 112 -0.39 0.54 -9.12
C ASP A 112 -1.71 1.09 -8.58
N PHE A 113 -2.81 0.76 -9.27
CA PHE A 113 -4.16 1.08 -8.78
C PHE A 113 -4.44 0.39 -7.44
N SER A 114 -4.09 -0.88 -7.31
CA SER A 114 -4.36 -1.66 -6.09
C SER A 114 -3.59 -1.12 -4.88
N VAL A 115 -2.31 -0.77 -5.07
CA VAL A 115 -1.42 -0.17 -4.08
C VAL A 115 -1.93 1.22 -3.68
N ALA A 116 -2.26 2.07 -4.66
CA ALA A 116 -2.71 3.42 -4.37
C ALA A 116 -4.04 3.45 -3.60
N LYS A 117 -4.99 2.59 -3.98
CA LYS A 117 -6.25 2.38 -3.25
C LYS A 117 -6.01 1.83 -1.85
N TYR A 118 -5.13 0.83 -1.70
CA TYR A 118 -4.78 0.21 -0.43
C TYR A 118 -4.22 1.24 0.55
N MET A 119 -3.22 2.02 0.11
CA MET A 119 -2.59 3.03 0.95
C MET A 119 -3.56 4.14 1.34
N THR A 120 -4.41 4.60 0.40
CA THR A 120 -5.40 5.64 0.68
C THR A 120 -6.41 5.19 1.74
N LEU A 121 -6.87 3.94 1.68
CA LEU A 121 -7.81 3.41 2.67
C LEU A 121 -7.18 3.22 4.05
N LEU A 122 -5.90 2.81 4.12
CA LEU A 122 -5.16 2.77 5.39
C LEU A 122 -5.02 4.18 6.00
N LEU A 123 -4.66 5.18 5.18
CA LEU A 123 -4.55 6.56 5.62
C LEU A 123 -5.89 7.13 6.10
N ALA A 124 -7.01 6.68 5.51
CA ALA A 124 -8.36 6.98 5.94
C ALA A 124 -8.86 6.13 7.13
N GLY A 125 -7.99 5.33 7.74
CA GLY A 125 -8.27 4.57 8.96
C GLY A 125 -9.05 3.26 8.76
N VAL A 126 -9.10 2.70 7.55
CA VAL A 126 -9.59 1.33 7.36
C VAL A 126 -8.57 0.36 7.96
N GLU A 127 -9.07 -0.55 8.80
CA GLU A 127 -8.24 -1.58 9.43
C GLU A 127 -7.51 -2.44 8.39
N ILE A 128 -6.21 -2.61 8.58
CA ILE A 128 -5.34 -3.32 7.65
C ILE A 128 -5.75 -4.79 7.45
N GLU A 129 -6.30 -5.42 8.49
CA GLU A 129 -6.77 -6.81 8.47
C GLU A 129 -7.93 -7.02 7.48
N LYS A 130 -8.67 -5.94 7.16
CA LYS A 130 -9.75 -5.94 6.18
C LYS A 130 -9.25 -5.79 4.74
N LEU A 131 -8.01 -5.36 4.51
CA LEU A 131 -7.51 -5.05 3.18
C LEU A 131 -6.48 -6.07 2.71
N ARG A 132 -6.67 -6.59 1.49
CA ARG A 132 -5.70 -7.49 0.84
C ARG A 132 -5.55 -7.13 -0.63
N ILE A 133 -4.35 -6.74 -1.03
CA ILE A 133 -3.97 -6.70 -2.44
C ILE A 133 -3.94 -8.15 -2.93
N THR A 134 -4.68 -8.46 -4.00
CA THR A 134 -4.97 -9.82 -4.42
C THR A 134 -4.56 -10.03 -5.86
N TYR A 135 -3.63 -10.96 -6.08
CA TYR A 135 -3.27 -11.44 -7.40
C TYR A 135 -4.33 -12.45 -7.86
N VAL A 136 -4.85 -12.22 -9.06
CA VAL A 136 -5.90 -13.03 -9.68
C VAL A 136 -5.50 -13.40 -11.11
N LYS A 137 -6.13 -14.46 -11.64
CA LYS A 137 -6.18 -14.70 -13.08
C LYS A 137 -7.50 -14.13 -13.60
N ALA A 138 -7.43 -13.07 -14.39
CA ALA A 138 -8.58 -12.43 -15.00
C ALA A 138 -8.93 -13.09 -16.33
N GLN A 139 -10.20 -13.46 -16.51
CA GLN A 139 -10.72 -14.05 -17.74
C GLN A 139 -11.04 -12.93 -18.75
N MET A 140 -10.27 -12.87 -19.83
CA MET A 140 -10.35 -11.76 -20.80
C MET A 140 -11.22 -12.14 -22.00
N GLY A 141 -12.06 -11.25 -22.49
CA GLY A 141 -12.89 -11.50 -23.68
C GLY A 141 -14.25 -12.16 -23.42
N GLY A 142 -14.77 -12.05 -22.19
CA GLY A 142 -16.13 -12.45 -21.82
C GLY A 142 -16.27 -13.86 -21.25
N ALA A 143 -17.49 -14.23 -20.86
CA ALA A 143 -17.79 -15.37 -19.99
C ALA A 143 -17.33 -16.75 -20.52
N TYR A 144 -17.21 -16.90 -21.85
CA TYR A 144 -16.80 -18.16 -22.49
C TYR A 144 -15.33 -18.20 -22.89
N SER A 145 -14.58 -17.12 -22.67
CA SER A 145 -13.17 -17.07 -23.05
C SER A 145 -12.32 -18.04 -22.24
N LYS A 146 -11.27 -18.57 -22.86
CA LYS A 146 -10.25 -19.38 -22.17
C LYS A 146 -8.92 -18.64 -22.01
N VAL A 147 -8.91 -17.35 -22.33
CA VAL A 147 -7.76 -16.47 -22.17
C VAL A 147 -7.76 -15.95 -20.74
N PHE A 148 -6.65 -16.17 -20.04
CA PHE A 148 -6.45 -15.67 -18.69
C PHE A 148 -5.18 -14.85 -18.63
N GLU A 149 -5.28 -13.67 -18.06
CA GLU A 149 -4.17 -12.76 -17.84
C GLU A 149 -3.93 -12.56 -16.34
N ALA A 150 -2.68 -12.28 -15.99
CA ALA A 150 -2.33 -11.88 -14.64
C ALA A 150 -2.95 -10.51 -14.36
N HIS A 151 -3.60 -10.36 -13.21
CA HIS A 151 -4.22 -9.11 -12.80
C HIS A 151 -4.12 -8.93 -11.28
N MET A 152 -4.23 -7.69 -10.83
CA MET A 152 -4.21 -7.35 -9.41
C MET A 152 -5.38 -6.46 -9.05
N VAL A 153 -6.03 -6.77 -7.93
CA VAL A 153 -7.17 -6.03 -7.39
C VAL A 153 -6.98 -5.79 -5.90
N LEU A 154 -7.72 -4.85 -5.34
CA LEU A 154 -7.83 -4.70 -3.89
C LEU A 154 -9.12 -5.36 -3.38
N ALA A 155 -8.98 -6.30 -2.46
CA ALA A 155 -10.11 -6.96 -1.80
C ALA A 155 -10.31 -6.38 -0.39
N TYR A 156 -11.55 -5.99 -0.08
CA TYR A 156 -11.99 -5.56 1.25
C TYR A 156 -12.87 -6.63 1.91
N TYR A 157 -12.52 -7.00 3.15
CA TYR A 157 -13.22 -8.00 3.94
C TYR A 157 -13.90 -7.32 5.13
N ALA A 158 -15.23 -7.20 5.11
CA ALA A 158 -16.00 -6.66 6.24
C ALA A 158 -15.81 -7.50 7.53
N SER A 159 -15.52 -8.78 7.38
CA SER A 159 -15.02 -9.68 8.43
C SER A 159 -14.10 -10.73 7.80
N PRO A 160 -13.24 -11.44 8.58
CA PRO A 160 -12.25 -12.37 8.03
C PRO A 160 -12.80 -13.50 7.15
N ALA A 161 -14.09 -13.84 7.28
CA ALA A 161 -14.77 -14.88 6.51
C ALA A 161 -15.83 -14.34 5.52
N ALA A 162 -15.95 -13.02 5.39
CA ALA A 162 -16.90 -12.40 4.46
C ALA A 162 -16.49 -12.67 2.99
N ASP A 163 -17.48 -12.71 2.10
CA ASP A 163 -17.24 -12.56 0.66
C ASP A 163 -16.73 -11.13 0.41
N PRO A 164 -15.49 -10.93 -0.05
CA PRO A 164 -14.89 -9.62 -0.07
C PRO A 164 -15.42 -8.74 -1.21
N ASP A 165 -15.52 -7.45 -0.96
CA ASP A 165 -15.77 -6.46 -2.01
C ASP A 165 -14.48 -6.20 -2.80
N VAL A 166 -14.59 -6.21 -4.12
CA VAL A 166 -13.45 -6.07 -5.04
C VAL A 166 -13.42 -4.68 -5.65
N LEU A 167 -12.33 -3.96 -5.39
CA LEU A 167 -11.98 -2.70 -6.01
C LEU A 167 -11.01 -2.99 -7.16
N ASP A 168 -11.43 -2.67 -8.38
CA ASP A 168 -10.76 -3.03 -9.63
C ASP A 168 -10.56 -1.77 -10.50
N ASN A 169 -9.62 -1.81 -11.43
CA ASN A 169 -9.42 -0.78 -12.45
C ASN A 169 -10.02 -1.17 -13.82
N MET A 170 -10.41 -2.43 -14.02
CA MET A 170 -11.12 -2.85 -15.24
C MET A 170 -12.59 -2.44 -15.24
N ILE A 171 -13.21 -2.37 -14.07
CA ILE A 171 -14.60 -1.91 -13.87
C ILE A 171 -14.68 -0.99 -12.65
N ASP A 172 -15.52 0.03 -12.73
CA ASP A 172 -15.68 1.01 -11.64
C ASP A 172 -16.61 0.53 -10.52
N GLU A 173 -17.52 -0.38 -10.84
CA GLU A 173 -18.47 -0.92 -9.86
C GLU A 173 -17.75 -1.87 -8.89
N ILE A 174 -17.82 -1.54 -7.61
CA ILE A 174 -17.36 -2.43 -6.54
C ILE A 174 -18.37 -3.56 -6.41
N ARG A 175 -17.89 -4.78 -6.61
CA ARG A 175 -18.71 -6.00 -6.54
C ARG A 175 -18.10 -7.00 -5.56
N PRO A 176 -18.92 -7.76 -4.82
CA PRO A 176 -18.43 -8.92 -4.09
C PRO A 176 -17.71 -9.91 -5.02
N ALA A 177 -16.70 -10.60 -4.52
CA ALA A 177 -15.91 -11.54 -5.31
C ALA A 177 -16.77 -12.67 -5.92
N SER A 178 -17.82 -13.13 -5.23
CA SER A 178 -18.80 -14.07 -5.80
C SER A 178 -19.49 -13.56 -7.08
N ARG A 179 -19.58 -12.24 -7.26
CA ARG A 179 -20.13 -11.56 -8.44
C ARG A 179 -19.07 -11.13 -9.47
N ARG A 180 -17.84 -11.62 -9.32
CA ARG A 180 -16.71 -11.47 -10.25
C ARG A 180 -16.17 -12.84 -10.68
N PRO A 181 -16.99 -13.68 -11.34
CA PRO A 181 -16.57 -15.02 -11.75
C PRO A 181 -15.41 -15.00 -12.76
N ASP A 182 -15.18 -13.86 -13.41
CA ASP A 182 -14.06 -13.57 -14.29
C ASP A 182 -12.71 -13.54 -13.55
N LEU A 183 -12.70 -13.30 -12.24
CA LEU A 183 -11.47 -13.24 -11.44
C LEU A 183 -11.26 -14.53 -10.65
N LYS A 184 -10.13 -15.20 -10.87
CA LYS A 184 -9.73 -16.39 -10.09
C LYS A 184 -8.58 -16.07 -9.13
N PRO A 185 -8.82 -15.96 -7.82
CA PRO A 185 -7.79 -15.57 -6.87
C PRO A 185 -6.71 -16.65 -6.73
N VAL A 186 -5.44 -16.22 -6.69
CA VAL A 186 -4.29 -17.10 -6.45
C VAL A 186 -3.76 -16.90 -5.04
N PHE A 187 -3.43 -15.65 -4.69
CA PHE A 187 -3.01 -15.25 -3.35
C PHE A 187 -3.36 -13.78 -3.10
N GLY A 188 -3.52 -13.43 -1.83
CA GLY A 188 -3.66 -12.05 -1.38
C GLY A 188 -2.65 -11.73 -0.30
N PHE A 189 -2.29 -10.46 -0.14
CA PHE A 189 -1.31 -10.00 0.84
C PHE A 189 -1.59 -8.56 1.28
N ASN A 190 -1.01 -8.19 2.41
CA ASN A 190 -0.89 -6.81 2.89
C ASN A 190 0.47 -6.68 3.61
N SER A 191 0.71 -5.65 4.42
CA SER A 191 1.99 -5.55 5.13
C SER A 191 2.15 -6.55 6.30
N GLN A 192 1.07 -7.15 6.79
CA GLN A 192 1.07 -8.08 7.92
C GLN A 192 1.00 -9.56 7.55
N GLY A 193 0.56 -9.91 6.34
CA GLY A 193 0.38 -11.31 5.97
C GLY A 193 0.26 -11.58 4.48
N LEU A 194 0.37 -12.86 4.14
CA LEU A 194 0.10 -13.42 2.81
C LEU A 194 -0.80 -14.65 2.96
N TRP A 195 -1.90 -14.67 2.21
CA TRP A 195 -2.92 -15.72 2.19
C TRP A 195 -2.96 -16.37 0.82
N VAL A 196 -3.04 -17.70 0.78
CA VAL A 196 -3.09 -18.48 -0.46
C VAL A 196 -4.49 -19.06 -0.63
N ARG A 197 -5.04 -18.99 -1.86
CA ARG A 197 -6.34 -19.61 -2.22
C ARG A 197 -7.50 -19.25 -1.28
N GLY A 198 -7.56 -18.00 -0.81
CA GLY A 198 -8.67 -17.52 0.03
C GLY A 198 -8.69 -18.07 1.47
N ALA A 199 -7.57 -18.61 1.96
CA ALA A 199 -7.46 -19.03 3.36
C ALA A 199 -7.77 -17.88 4.33
N VAL A 200 -8.35 -18.20 5.49
CA VAL A 200 -8.60 -17.23 6.57
C VAL A 200 -7.31 -16.89 7.32
N ALA A 201 -6.48 -17.90 7.60
CA ALA A 201 -5.20 -17.73 8.25
C ALA A 201 -4.07 -17.44 7.23
N PRO A 202 -3.11 -16.55 7.55
CA PRO A 202 -2.00 -16.26 6.65
C PRO A 202 -1.03 -17.44 6.59
N ALA A 203 -0.51 -17.73 5.39
CA ALA A 203 0.57 -18.68 5.16
C ALA A 203 1.93 -18.15 5.68
N THR A 204 2.09 -16.83 5.75
CA THR A 204 3.23 -16.17 6.40
C THR A 204 2.81 -14.81 6.95
N ARG A 205 3.43 -14.40 8.07
CA ARG A 205 3.31 -13.05 8.66
C ARG A 205 4.41 -12.08 8.20
N ASN A 206 5.27 -12.52 7.29
CA ASN A 206 6.32 -11.69 6.68
C ASN A 206 6.22 -11.74 5.14
N PRO A 207 5.28 -10.99 4.56
CA PRO A 207 5.09 -10.95 3.10
C PRO A 207 6.28 -10.31 2.38
N GLY A 208 6.93 -9.28 2.94
CA GLY A 208 8.09 -8.62 2.33
C GLY A 208 9.34 -9.50 2.19
N ALA A 209 9.44 -10.59 2.97
CA ALA A 209 10.47 -11.61 2.77
C ALA A 209 10.20 -12.50 1.55
N LYS A 210 8.95 -12.60 1.10
CA LYS A 210 8.52 -13.42 -0.05
C LYS A 210 8.30 -12.60 -1.32
N LEU A 211 7.97 -11.32 -1.18
CA LEU A 211 7.66 -10.40 -2.26
C LEU A 211 8.69 -9.26 -2.27
N SER A 212 9.75 -9.42 -3.08
CA SER A 212 10.85 -8.44 -3.15
C SER A 212 10.37 -7.06 -3.62
N ARG A 213 9.46 -7.02 -4.61
CA ARG A 213 8.87 -5.77 -5.12
C ARG A 213 8.04 -5.03 -4.08
N TRP A 214 7.26 -5.76 -3.28
CA TRP A 214 6.53 -5.18 -2.16
C TRP A 214 7.48 -4.52 -1.14
N ARG A 215 8.59 -5.20 -0.81
CA ARG A 215 9.59 -4.64 0.10
C ARG A 215 10.25 -3.38 -0.46
N ASP A 216 10.62 -3.39 -1.74
CA ASP A 216 11.18 -2.21 -2.43
C ASP A 216 10.19 -1.03 -2.45
N LEU A 217 8.93 -1.31 -2.82
CA LEU A 217 7.84 -0.34 -2.82
C LEU A 217 7.67 0.32 -1.45
N LEU A 218 7.65 -0.46 -0.36
CA LEU A 218 7.55 0.08 1.00
C LEU A 218 8.71 1.03 1.35
N GLN A 219 9.93 0.72 0.90
CA GLN A 219 11.09 1.59 1.12
C GLN A 219 10.95 2.91 0.34
N ARG A 220 10.47 2.87 -0.91
CA ARG A 220 10.24 4.08 -1.71
C ARG A 220 9.09 4.91 -1.17
N MET A 221 7.99 4.29 -0.76
CA MET A 221 6.89 4.96 -0.07
C MET A 221 7.36 5.67 1.20
N ALA A 222 8.25 5.06 1.98
CA ALA A 222 8.83 5.71 3.15
C ALA A 222 9.64 6.97 2.78
N ALA A 223 10.41 6.90 1.69
CA ALA A 223 11.13 8.06 1.16
C ALA A 223 10.19 9.16 0.63
N ASP A 224 8.98 8.79 0.20
CA ASP A 224 7.93 9.69 -0.30
C ASP A 224 7.07 10.30 0.83
N GLY A 225 7.26 9.88 2.08
CA GLY A 225 6.53 10.40 3.25
C GLY A 225 5.38 9.50 3.75
N LEU A 226 5.29 8.26 3.28
CA LEU A 226 4.29 7.26 3.72
C LEU A 226 4.87 6.12 4.58
N GLY A 227 6.04 6.34 5.18
CA GLY A 227 6.78 5.32 5.96
C GLY A 227 6.63 5.49 7.44
#